data_AF-A0A7Y5SMF3-F1
#
_entry.id   AF-A0A7Y5SMF3-F1
#
_cell.length_a   1.000
_cell.length_b   1.000
_cell.length_c   1.000
_cell.angle_alpha   90.00
_cell.angle_beta   90.00
_cell.angle_gamma   90.00
#
_symmetry.space_group_name_H-M   'P 1'
#
loop_
_entity.id
_entity.type
_entity.pdbx_description
1 polymer ?
#
loop_
_entity_poly.entity_id
_entity_poly.type
_entity_poly.pdbx_seq_one_letter_code
_entity_poly.pdbx_strand_id
1 'polypeptide(L)'
;MTTDPTRKLRLLEESRFRLLEESLPPWLKSNQAAELANIGERTLWRWSHSDIAPMPVKIGGCVRYNRDQFLEWIKSGGRAK
;
A
#
# COMPACT_ATOMS: atom_id res chain seq x y z
N MET A 1 20.01 -28.89 9.51
CA MET A 1 19.22 -27.69 9.87
C MET A 1 19.07 -26.85 8.61
N THR A 2 18.11 -27.19 7.76
CA THR A 2 17.91 -26.53 6.47
C THR A 2 16.93 -25.39 6.69
N THR A 3 17.43 -24.17 6.80
CA THR A 3 16.59 -22.97 6.80
C THR A 3 15.91 -22.91 5.44
N ASP A 4 14.61 -23.22 5.39
CA ASP A 4 13.80 -23.07 4.18
C ASP A 4 13.98 -21.63 3.65
N PRO A 5 14.58 -21.44 2.47
CA PRO A 5 14.85 -20.11 1.93
C PRO A 5 13.55 -19.30 1.75
N THR A 6 12.43 -19.99 1.55
CA THR A 6 11.09 -19.41 1.41
C THR A 6 10.61 -18.77 2.72
N ARG A 7 10.92 -19.38 3.87
CA ARG A 7 10.54 -18.86 5.19
C ARG A 7 11.31 -17.59 5.54
N LYS A 8 12.60 -17.53 5.19
CA LYS A 8 13.44 -16.34 5.43
C LYS A 8 12.96 -15.14 4.60
N LEU A 9 12.53 -15.39 3.36
CA LEU A 9 11.98 -14.34 2.48
C LEU A 9 10.66 -13.76 3.01
N ARG A 10 9.72 -14.61 3.46
CA ARG A 10 8.47 -14.11 4.06
C ARG A 10 8.70 -13.25 5.29
N LEU A 11 9.60 -13.67 6.18
CA LEU A 11 9.92 -12.91 7.39
C LEU A 11 10.54 -11.54 7.06
N LEU A 12 11.34 -11.47 5.99
CA LEU A 12 11.90 -10.20 5.50
C LEU A 12 10.83 -9.30 4.89
N GLU A 13 9.89 -9.85 4.12
CA GLU A 13 8.76 -9.11 3.55
C GLU A 13 7.82 -8.58 4.65
N GLU A 14 7.50 -9.41 5.65
CA GLU A 14 6.69 -9.05 6.81
C GLU A 14 7.36 -7.95 7.66
N SER A 15 8.68 -8.07 7.89
CA SER A 15 9.45 -7.06 8.62
C SER A 15 9.50 -5.73 7.86
N ARG A 16 9.69 -5.78 6.53
CA ARG A 16 9.69 -4.60 5.66
C ARG A 16 8.34 -3.89 5.70
N PHE A 17 7.25 -4.64 5.59
CA PHE A 17 5.90 -4.09 5.63
C PHE A 17 5.64 -3.33 6.94
N ARG A 18 6.02 -3.91 8.08
CA ARG A 18 5.82 -3.30 9.39
C ARG A 18 6.61 -2.01 9.59
N LEU A 19 7.87 -1.98 9.15
CA LEU A 19 8.71 -0.77 9.20
C LEU A 19 8.19 0.35 8.28
N LEU A 20 7.61 -0.01 7.13
CA LEU A 20 6.94 0.95 6.26
C LEU A 20 5.70 1.53 6.94
N GLU A 21 4.83 0.71 7.52
CA GLU A 21 3.60 1.19 8.19
C GLU A 21 3.90 2.25 9.28
N GLU A 22 4.92 2.02 10.12
CA GLU A 22 5.29 2.94 11.22
C GLU A 22 5.94 4.25 10.75
N SER A 23 6.65 4.24 9.63
CA SER A 23 7.43 5.40 9.14
C SER A 23 6.67 6.30 8.16
N LEU A 24 5.48 5.88 7.71
CA LEU A 24 4.78 6.57 6.64
C LEU A 24 3.98 7.80 7.12
N PRO A 25 4.02 8.91 6.36
CA PRO A 25 3.25 10.10 6.67
C PRO A 25 1.74 9.85 6.52
N PRO A 26 0.88 10.69 7.14
CA PRO A 26 -0.58 10.58 7.01
C PRO A 26 -1.10 10.65 5.57
N TRP A 27 -0.36 11.36 4.70
CA TRP A 27 -0.67 11.50 3.28
C TRP A 27 0.42 10.85 2.44
N LEU A 28 0.05 9.76 1.78
CA LEU A 28 0.95 8.98 0.95
C LEU A 28 1.03 9.56 -0.45
N LYS A 29 2.24 9.55 -1.02
CA LYS A 29 2.45 9.70 -2.46
C LYS A 29 2.00 8.44 -3.19
N SER A 30 1.74 8.54 -4.50
CA SER A 30 1.33 7.40 -5.34
C SER A 30 2.30 6.23 -5.26
N ASN A 31 3.62 6.49 -5.28
CA ASN A 31 4.65 5.47 -5.16
C ASN A 31 4.63 4.76 -3.80
N GLN A 32 4.43 5.50 -2.71
CA GLN A 32 4.34 4.93 -1.35
C GLN A 32 3.10 4.06 -1.17
N ALA A 33 1.95 4.51 -1.68
CA ALA A 33 0.71 3.74 -1.65
C ALA A 33 0.81 2.47 -2.50
N ALA A 34 1.46 2.56 -3.67
CA ALA A 34 1.70 1.42 -4.54
C ALA A 34 2.65 0.39 -3.91
N GLU A 35 3.73 0.85 -3.27
CA GLU A 35 4.67 0.01 -2.53
C GLU A 35 4.00 -0.70 -1.34
N LEU A 36 3.15 0.01 -0.57
CA LEU A 36 2.37 -0.58 0.52
C LEU A 36 1.45 -1.70 0.04
N ALA A 37 0.76 -1.50 -1.08
CA ALA A 37 -0.14 -2.50 -1.64
C ALA A 37 0.58 -3.56 -2.49
N ASN A 38 1.91 -3.45 -2.65
CA ASN A 38 2.72 -4.31 -3.52
C ASN A 38 2.16 -4.40 -4.96
N ILE A 39 1.74 -3.26 -5.53
CA ILE A 39 1.21 -3.14 -6.90
C ILE A 39 1.93 -2.01 -7.65
N GLY A 40 1.77 -1.95 -8.97
CA GLY A 40 2.28 -0.82 -9.76
C GLY A 40 1.44 0.46 -9.59
N GLU A 41 2.07 1.63 -9.64
CA GLU A 41 1.39 2.94 -9.53
C GLU A 41 0.25 3.12 -10.55
N ARG A 42 0.45 2.64 -11.78
CA ARG A 42 -0.58 2.71 -12.83
C ARG A 42 -1.79 1.82 -12.53
N THR A 43 -1.55 0.66 -11.90
CA THR A 43 -2.61 -0.23 -11.42
C THR A 43 -3.38 0.44 -10.31
N LEU A 44 -2.68 1.02 -9.33
CA LEU A 44 -3.30 1.77 -8.25
C LEU A 44 -4.15 2.92 -8.79
N TRP A 45 -3.62 3.72 -9.72
CA TRP A 45 -4.36 4.81 -10.34
C TRP A 45 -5.64 4.31 -11.02
N ARG A 46 -5.54 3.26 -11.85
CA ARG A 46 -6.70 2.67 -12.53
C ARG A 46 -7.74 2.16 -11.54
N TRP A 47 -7.32 1.44 -10.50
CA TRP A 47 -8.22 0.89 -9.47
C TRP A 47 -8.90 1.98 -8.66
N SER A 48 -8.19 3.06 -8.35
CA SER A 48 -8.78 4.19 -7.63
C SER A 48 -9.89 4.87 -8.46
N HIS A 49 -9.70 4.96 -9.77
CA HIS A 49 -10.71 5.53 -10.69
C HIS A 49 -11.83 4.55 -11.06
N SER A 50 -11.71 3.28 -10.66
CA SER A 50 -12.72 2.24 -10.85
C SER A 50 -13.43 1.88 -9.54
N ASP A 51 -13.26 2.71 -8.50
CA ASP A 51 -13.78 2.49 -7.14
C ASP A 51 -13.37 1.15 -6.50
N ILE A 52 -12.25 0.55 -6.95
CA ILE A 52 -11.69 -0.70 -6.37
C ILE A 52 -10.74 -0.38 -5.22
N ALA A 53 -10.04 0.75 -5.29
CA ALA A 53 -9.10 1.23 -4.28
C ALA A 53 -9.51 2.63 -3.80
N PRO A 54 -9.02 3.09 -2.64
CA PRO A 54 -9.38 4.41 -2.11
C PRO A 54 -9.10 5.54 -3.11
N MET A 55 -10.08 6.44 -3.25
CA MET A 55 -9.97 7.57 -4.16
C MET A 55 -8.88 8.54 -3.67
N PRO A 56 -7.91 8.93 -4.53
CA PRO A 56 -6.92 9.92 -4.15
C PRO A 56 -7.52 11.31 -4.04
N VAL A 57 -6.91 12.13 -3.20
CA VAL A 57 -7.24 13.56 -3.04
C VAL A 57 -6.13 14.39 -3.69
N LYS A 58 -6.51 15.50 -4.34
CA LYS A 58 -5.55 16.50 -4.82
C LYS A 58 -5.26 17.51 -3.72
N ILE A 59 -4.01 17.57 -3.27
CA ILE A 59 -3.52 18.55 -2.28
C ILE A 59 -2.39 19.33 -2.94
N GLY A 60 -2.60 20.64 -3.15
CA GLY A 60 -1.59 21.51 -3.78
C GLY A 60 -1.15 21.04 -5.17
N GLY A 61 -2.08 20.54 -5.98
CA GLY A 61 -1.79 20.00 -7.32
C GLY A 61 -1.20 18.59 -7.34
N CYS A 62 -0.85 18.03 -6.18
CA CYS A 62 -0.32 16.68 -6.06
C CYS A 62 -1.40 15.66 -5.69
N VAL A 63 -1.33 14.47 -6.29
CA VAL A 63 -2.16 13.31 -5.92
C VAL A 63 -1.65 12.71 -4.61
N ARG A 64 -2.56 12.51 -3.65
CA ARG A 64 -2.26 11.94 -2.33
C ARG A 64 -3.31 10.92 -1.92
N TYR A 65 -2.88 9.90 -1.18
CA TYR A 65 -3.76 8.89 -0.59
C TYR A 65 -3.76 9.06 0.92
N ASN A 66 -4.95 9.01 1.54
CA ASN A 66 -5.05 8.99 2.99
C ASN A 66 -4.51 7.63 3.49
N ARG A 67 -3.46 7.66 4.33
CA ARG A 67 -2.78 6.46 4.80
C ARG A 67 -3.73 5.50 5.51
N ASP A 68 -4.53 6.01 6.44
CA ASP A 68 -5.33 5.17 7.33
C ASP A 68 -6.45 4.47 6.55
N GLN A 69 -7.12 5.19 5.65
CA GLN A 69 -8.10 4.61 4.72
C GLN A 69 -7.44 3.56 3.80
N PHE A 70 -6.22 3.82 3.36
CA PHE A 70 -5.48 2.92 2.49
C PHE A 70 -5.08 1.62 3.20
N LEU A 71 -4.62 1.72 4.44
CA LEU A 71 -4.31 0.56 5.27
C LEU A 71 -5.57 -0.25 5.59
N GLU A 72 -6.70 0.39 5.83
CA GLU A 72 -7.99 -0.29 6.03
C GLU A 72 -8.39 -1.10 4.79
N TRP A 73 -8.22 -0.53 3.60
CA TRP A 73 -8.48 -1.23 2.34
C TRP A 73 -7.53 -2.41 2.10
N ILE A 74 -6.24 -2.28 2.45
CA ILE A 74 -5.31 -3.41 2.39
C ILE A 74 -5.74 -4.50 3.38
N LYS A 75 -6.11 -4.11 4.61
CA LYS A 75 -6.59 -5.03 5.66
C LYS A 75 -7.90 -5.73 5.28
N SER A 76 -8.76 -5.10 4.46
CA SER A 76 -9.97 -5.73 3.91
C SER A 76 -9.69 -6.73 2.77
N GLY A 77 -8.44 -6.86 2.34
CA GLY A 77 -8.03 -7.75 1.26
C GLY A 77 -8.24 -7.15 -0.13
N GLY A 78 -8.15 -5.82 -0.26
CA GLY A 78 -8.20 -5.13 -1.55
C GLY A 78 -9.58 -5.08 -2.19
N ARG A 79 -10.63 -5.32 -1.41
CA ARG A 79 -12.03 -5.15 -1.83
C ARG A 79 -12.53 -3.83 -1.30
N ALA A 80 -12.71 -2.86 -2.20
CA ALA A 80 -13.57 -1.72 -1.90
C ALA A 80 -15.02 -2.18 -1.77
N LYS A 81 -15.79 -1.38 -1.05
CA LYS A 81 -17.17 -1.65 -0.62
C LYS A 81 -18.16 -1.36 -1.74
#